data_AF-A0A9P6CZI0-F1
#
_entry.id   AF-A0A9P6CZI0-F1
#
_cell.length_a   1.000
_cell.length_b   1.000
_cell.length_c   1.000
_cell.angle_alpha   90.00
_cell.angle_beta   90.00
_cell.angle_gamma   90.00
#
_symmetry.space_group_name_H-M   'P 1'
#
loop_
_entity.id
_entity.type
_entity.pdbx_description
1 polymer ?
#
loop_
_entity_poly.entity_id
_entity_poly.type
_entity_poly.pdbx_seq_one_letter_code
_entity_poly.pdbx_strand_id
1 'polypeptide(L)'
;SSILGDPLPTGSIVTLRTVSNQTIEFEIIQPFLPFTKSQVYLVRPKAEAESQRLSPDVVLKIYDPRYLDDRLPPTQKSRRPIRYWSLEAETKAAVERRKKVESGDALDEFGAELLYEDSVEPWVYEEYFYRLLQLSWTSEVECLRQLERFQGTVVPKLFDSGSIVLPLATRAVEPFAVIMEHIPGRTLERLTLAEVNSIPLAVFQPLLDAASKF
;
A
#
# COMPACT_ATOMS: atom_id res chain seq x y z
N SER A 1 -20.21 -2.24 9.47
CA SER A 1 -18.99 -3.03 9.34
C SER A 1 -18.71 -3.21 7.85
N SER A 2 -17.76 -2.44 7.31
CA SER A 2 -17.29 -2.61 5.93
C SER A 2 -16.59 -3.96 5.79
N ILE A 3 -16.84 -4.68 4.69
CA ILE A 3 -16.14 -5.95 4.39
C ILE A 3 -14.63 -5.74 4.31
N LEU A 4 -14.19 -4.53 3.93
CA LEU A 4 -12.78 -4.15 3.81
C LEU A 4 -12.19 -3.55 5.10
N GLY A 5 -12.87 -3.65 6.24
CA GLY A 5 -12.46 -2.94 7.46
C GLY A 5 -12.74 -1.43 7.38
N ASP A 6 -12.76 -0.78 8.54
CA ASP A 6 -12.94 0.67 8.64
C ASP A 6 -11.56 1.35 8.62
N PRO A 7 -11.40 2.47 7.88
CA PRO A 7 -10.13 3.17 7.84
C PRO A 7 -9.68 3.59 9.25
N LEU A 8 -8.37 3.62 9.47
CA LEU A 8 -7.80 4.22 10.68
C LEU A 8 -8.37 5.63 10.91
N PRO A 9 -8.84 5.97 12.13
CA PRO A 9 -9.46 7.26 12.40
C PRO A 9 -8.49 8.44 12.24
N THR A 10 -9.02 9.60 11.83
CA THR A 10 -8.30 10.88 11.94
C THR A 10 -7.89 11.15 13.39
N GLY A 11 -6.67 11.65 13.57
CA GLY A 11 -6.04 11.89 14.87
C GLY A 11 -5.40 10.65 15.49
N SER A 12 -5.58 9.45 14.91
CA SER A 12 -4.91 8.25 15.41
C SER A 12 -3.42 8.26 15.04
N ILE A 13 -2.62 7.59 15.87
CA ILE A 13 -1.18 7.47 15.68
C ILE A 13 -0.85 6.12 15.05
N VAL A 14 0.00 6.15 14.04
CA VAL A 14 0.56 4.97 13.41
C VAL A 14 2.09 5.03 13.47
N THR A 15 2.71 3.89 13.78
CA THR A 15 4.17 3.79 13.86
C THR A 15 4.67 2.99 12.67
N LEU A 16 5.59 3.58 11.91
CA LEU A 16 6.33 2.89 10.86
C LEU A 16 7.70 2.48 11.40
N ARG A 17 8.09 1.23 11.18
CA ARG A 17 9.49 0.80 11.27
C ARG A 17 10.08 0.79 9.87
N THR A 18 11.06 1.65 9.61
CA THR A 18 11.72 1.79 8.31
C THR A 18 12.62 0.60 8.01
N VAL A 19 13.05 0.47 6.75
CA VAL A 19 14.05 -0.53 6.33
C VAL A 19 15.41 -0.36 7.05
N SER A 20 15.72 0.85 7.52
CA SER A 20 16.90 1.16 8.35
C SER A 20 16.68 0.87 9.84
N ASN A 21 15.56 0.23 10.20
CA ASN A 21 15.15 -0.09 11.57
C ASN A 21 14.93 1.13 12.48
N GLN A 22 14.65 2.29 11.89
CA GLN A 22 14.21 3.49 12.61
C GLN A 22 12.69 3.46 12.78
N THR A 23 12.18 4.02 13.87
CA THR A 23 10.74 4.13 14.10
C THR A 23 10.27 5.56 13.95
N ILE A 24 9.24 5.78 13.14
CA ILE A 24 8.65 7.09 12.91
C ILE A 24 7.17 7.01 13.26
N GLU A 25 6.71 7.93 14.12
CA GLU A 25 5.30 8.07 14.45
C GLU A 25 4.64 9.14 13.58
N PHE A 26 3.46 8.81 13.08
CA PHE A 26 2.63 9.69 12.27
C PHE A 26 1.25 9.85 12.88
N GLU A 27 0.72 11.06 12.86
CA GLU A 27 -0.69 11.34 13.12
C GLU A 27 -1.47 11.33 11.80
N ILE A 28 -2.59 10.62 11.77
CA ILE A 28 -3.45 10.56 10.58
C ILE A 28 -4.27 11.83 10.47
N ILE A 29 -4.09 12.57 9.38
CA ILE A 29 -4.90 13.76 9.06
C ILE A 29 -6.20 13.30 8.37
N GLN A 30 -6.08 12.53 7.29
CA GLN A 30 -7.25 12.01 6.57
C GLN A 30 -6.92 10.79 5.71
N PRO A 31 -7.88 9.87 5.50
CA PRO A 31 -7.78 8.83 4.49
C PRO A 31 -8.12 9.36 3.09
N PHE A 32 -7.43 8.85 2.07
CA PHE A 32 -7.82 9.00 0.67
C PHE A 32 -8.68 7.80 0.26
N LEU A 33 -10.00 8.01 0.21
CA LEU A 33 -10.98 6.96 -0.08
C LEU A 33 -11.48 7.00 -1.55
N PRO A 34 -11.96 5.86 -2.08
CA PRO A 34 -11.97 4.53 -1.48
C PRO A 34 -10.58 3.85 -1.53
N PHE A 35 -10.33 2.92 -0.62
CA PHE A 35 -9.18 2.03 -0.72
C PHE A 35 -9.44 0.94 -1.75
N THR A 36 -8.44 0.64 -2.57
CA THR A 36 -8.52 -0.38 -3.63
C THR A 36 -7.45 -1.43 -3.46
N LYS A 37 -6.18 -1.04 -3.62
CA LYS A 37 -5.01 -1.92 -3.50
C LYS A 37 -4.14 -1.64 -2.27
N SER A 38 -4.40 -0.53 -1.60
CA SER A 38 -3.67 -0.06 -0.42
C SER A 38 -4.52 0.97 0.32
N GLN A 39 -4.26 1.14 1.62
CA GLN A 39 -4.76 2.28 2.35
C GLN A 39 -3.82 3.46 2.12
N VAL A 40 -4.35 4.64 1.80
CA VAL A 40 -3.54 5.83 1.56
C VAL A 40 -4.02 6.92 2.51
N TYR A 41 -3.09 7.53 3.23
CA TYR A 41 -3.36 8.55 4.23
C TYR A 41 -2.52 9.78 3.99
N LEU A 42 -3.10 10.96 4.22
CA LEU A 42 -2.34 12.15 4.51
C LEU A 42 -2.00 12.10 6.00
N VAL A 43 -0.72 12.24 6.34
CA VAL A 43 -0.24 12.12 7.71
C VAL A 43 0.79 13.21 8.02
N ARG A 44 0.97 13.46 9.31
CA ARG A 44 1.99 14.38 9.84
C ARG A 44 2.97 13.63 10.73
N PRO A 45 4.30 13.79 10.53
CA PRO A 45 5.28 13.27 11.48
C PRO A 45 5.08 13.93 12.85
N LYS A 46 5.10 13.15 13.93
CA LYS A 46 4.93 13.71 15.28
C LYS A 46 6.17 14.43 15.81
N ALA A 47 7.34 13.93 15.46
CA ALA A 47 8.60 14.51 15.91
C ALA A 47 9.01 15.65 14.97
N GLU A 48 9.34 16.81 15.54
CA GLU A 48 9.76 17.99 14.77
C GLU A 48 10.96 17.72 13.85
N ALA A 49 11.92 16.93 14.32
CA ALA A 49 13.08 16.51 13.51
C ALA A 49 12.66 15.71 12.25
N GLU A 50 11.62 14.89 12.36
CA GLU A 50 11.08 14.12 11.24
C GLU A 50 10.27 15.02 10.29
N SER A 51 9.52 15.99 10.82
CA SER A 51 8.83 17.02 10.02
C SER A 51 9.80 17.85 9.19
N GLN A 52 10.98 18.17 9.73
CA GLN A 52 12.03 18.89 9.00
C GLN A 52 12.71 18.02 7.94
N ARG A 53 12.91 16.73 8.22
CA ARG A 53 13.55 15.78 7.30
C ARG A 53 12.66 15.38 6.13
N LEU A 54 11.37 15.15 6.39
CA LEU A 54 10.41 14.64 5.42
C LEU A 54 9.69 15.81 4.74
N SER A 55 8.72 16.37 5.46
CA SER A 55 7.90 17.55 5.21
C SER A 55 6.84 17.58 6.32
N PRO A 56 6.17 18.72 6.58
CA PRO A 56 5.13 18.80 7.59
C PRO A 56 3.95 17.85 7.34
N ASP A 57 3.58 17.64 6.08
CA ASP A 57 2.54 16.70 5.68
C ASP A 57 3.08 15.78 4.57
N VAL A 58 2.85 14.47 4.72
CA VAL A 58 3.32 13.43 3.79
C VAL A 58 2.22 12.41 3.51
N VAL A 59 2.37 11.66 2.43
CA VAL A 59 1.51 10.52 2.12
C VAL A 59 2.10 9.26 2.73
N LEU A 60 1.31 8.57 3.56
CA LEU A 60 1.60 7.22 4.03
C LEU A 60 0.69 6.25 3.29
N LYS A 61 1.28 5.37 2.48
CA LYS A 61 0.57 4.32 1.78
C LYS A 61 0.90 2.97 2.40
N ILE A 62 -0.14 2.25 2.86
CA ILE A 62 -0.06 1.01 3.63
C ILE A 62 -0.67 -0.12 2.81
N TYR A 63 0.13 -1.16 2.58
CA TYR A 63 -0.22 -2.38 1.88
C TYR A 63 -0.72 -3.43 2.89
N ASP A 64 -1.95 -3.23 3.36
CA ASP A 64 -2.61 -4.15 4.29
C ASP A 64 -3.58 -5.08 3.53
N PRO A 65 -3.37 -6.41 3.55
CA PRO A 65 -4.23 -7.39 2.88
C PRO A 65 -5.71 -7.23 3.18
N ARG A 66 -6.09 -6.71 4.34
CA ARG A 66 -7.50 -6.54 4.75
C ARG A 66 -8.30 -5.61 3.83
N TYR A 67 -7.63 -4.64 3.21
CA TYR A 67 -8.26 -3.58 2.43
C TYR A 67 -8.15 -3.80 0.92
N LEU A 68 -7.74 -5.00 0.49
CA LEU A 68 -7.72 -5.38 -0.91
C LEU A 68 -9.13 -5.56 -1.45
N ASP A 69 -9.48 -4.79 -2.47
CA ASP A 69 -10.73 -4.94 -3.22
C ASP A 69 -10.87 -6.32 -3.90
N ASP A 70 -9.78 -7.04 -4.15
CA ASP A 70 -9.76 -8.44 -4.62
C ASP A 70 -10.47 -9.43 -3.65
N ARG A 71 -10.78 -8.99 -2.43
CA ARG A 71 -11.62 -9.74 -1.48
C ARG A 71 -13.10 -9.71 -1.86
N LEU A 72 -13.51 -8.72 -2.65
CA LEU A 72 -14.88 -8.57 -3.13
C LEU A 72 -15.06 -9.25 -4.48
N PRO A 73 -16.27 -9.73 -4.81
CA PRO A 73 -16.56 -10.24 -6.12
C PRO A 73 -16.44 -9.08 -7.13
N PRO A 74 -15.78 -9.27 -8.30
CA PRO A 74 -15.59 -8.20 -9.28
C PRO A 74 -16.92 -7.66 -9.83
N THR A 75 -17.98 -8.47 -9.80
CA THR A 75 -19.34 -8.06 -10.15
C THR A 75 -20.35 -8.79 -9.26
N GLN A 76 -21.56 -8.25 -9.14
CA GLN A 76 -22.67 -8.92 -8.43
C GLN A 76 -23.03 -10.30 -9.02
N LYS A 77 -22.68 -10.55 -10.29
CA LYS A 77 -22.92 -11.83 -10.99
C LYS A 77 -21.76 -12.82 -10.85
N SER A 78 -20.67 -12.41 -10.23
CA SER A 78 -19.51 -13.27 -10.01
C SER A 78 -19.87 -14.40 -9.05
N ARG A 79 -19.52 -15.64 -9.40
CA ARG A 79 -19.63 -16.81 -8.52
C ARG A 79 -18.50 -16.88 -7.49
N ARG A 80 -17.50 -16.00 -7.57
CA ARG A 80 -16.40 -15.96 -6.61
C ARG A 80 -16.93 -15.57 -5.22
N PRO A 81 -16.63 -16.35 -4.17
CA PRO A 81 -17.03 -15.99 -2.82
C PRO A 81 -16.29 -14.74 -2.35
N ILE A 82 -16.90 -14.03 -1.40
CA ILE A 82 -16.22 -12.97 -0.64
C ILE A 82 -15.13 -13.63 0.19
N ARG A 83 -13.91 -13.09 0.13
CA ARG A 83 -12.74 -13.61 0.86
C ARG A 83 -12.52 -12.81 2.14
N TYR A 84 -13.35 -13.06 3.14
CA TYR A 84 -13.26 -12.40 4.43
C TYR A 84 -11.91 -12.62 5.08
N TRP A 85 -11.35 -11.55 5.63
CA TRP A 85 -10.17 -11.66 6.47
C TRP A 85 -10.55 -12.23 7.84
N SER A 86 -9.69 -13.09 8.39
CA SER A 86 -9.72 -13.48 9.80
C SER A 86 -8.31 -13.55 10.37
N LEU A 87 -8.16 -13.22 11.65
CA LEU A 87 -6.87 -13.32 12.35
C LEU A 87 -6.37 -14.77 12.38
N GLU A 88 -7.27 -15.75 12.47
CA GLU A 88 -6.94 -17.17 12.43
C GLU A 88 -6.29 -17.56 11.09
N ALA A 89 -6.91 -17.15 9.96
CA ALA A 89 -6.38 -17.44 8.64
C ALA A 89 -5.04 -16.74 8.40
N GLU A 90 -4.91 -15.48 8.81
CA GLU A 90 -3.64 -14.74 8.72
C GLU A 90 -2.54 -15.38 9.57
N THR A 91 -2.88 -15.83 10.77
CA THR A 91 -1.95 -16.52 11.68
C THR A 91 -1.49 -17.85 11.08
N LYS A 92 -2.42 -18.65 10.55
CA LYS A 92 -2.08 -19.92 9.89
C LYS A 92 -1.19 -19.68 8.67
N ALA A 93 -1.51 -18.69 7.84
CA ALA A 93 -0.66 -18.30 6.70
C ALA A 93 0.75 -17.91 7.13
N ALA A 94 0.88 -17.07 8.16
CA ALA A 94 2.18 -16.65 8.70
C ALA A 94 2.99 -17.81 9.32
N VAL A 95 2.32 -18.81 9.91
CA VAL A 95 2.97 -20.02 10.44
C VAL A 95 3.47 -20.91 9.29
N GLU A 96 2.62 -21.20 8.30
CA GLU A 96 3.01 -22.03 7.15
C GLU A 96 4.14 -21.39 6.34
N ARG A 97 4.09 -20.07 6.14
CA ARG A 97 5.18 -19.33 5.51
C ARG A 97 6.49 -19.48 6.27
N ARG A 98 6.49 -19.36 7.61
CA ARG A 98 7.69 -19.54 8.44
C ARG A 98 8.26 -20.95 8.33
N LYS A 99 7.42 -21.98 8.35
CA LYS A 99 7.85 -23.37 8.18
C LYS A 99 8.56 -23.60 6.85
N LYS A 100 8.04 -23.03 5.75
CA LYS A 100 8.67 -23.12 4.42
C LYS A 100 10.05 -22.44 4.36
N VAL A 101 10.19 -21.29 5.03
CA VAL A 101 11.49 -20.61 5.14
C VAL A 101 12.49 -21.47 5.90
N GLU A 102 12.07 -22.06 7.02
CA GLU A 102 12.91 -22.90 7.86
C GLU A 102 13.30 -24.22 7.18
N SER A 103 12.45 -24.78 6.32
CA SER A 103 12.77 -25.98 5.54
C SER A 103 13.70 -25.72 4.35
N GLY A 104 13.98 -24.46 4.02
CA GLY A 104 14.77 -24.09 2.84
C GLY A 104 14.04 -24.31 1.52
N ASP A 105 12.72 -24.53 1.56
CA ASP A 105 11.90 -24.56 0.35
C ASP A 105 11.94 -23.19 -0.31
N ALA A 106 12.04 -23.15 -1.63
CA ALA A 106 12.05 -21.90 -2.38
C ALA A 106 10.78 -21.11 -2.04
N LEU A 107 10.96 -19.97 -1.37
CA LEU A 107 9.88 -19.07 -0.99
C LEU A 107 8.98 -18.69 -2.18
N ASP A 108 9.48 -18.76 -3.41
CA ASP A 108 8.82 -18.29 -4.63
C ASP A 108 7.82 -19.27 -5.27
N GLU A 109 7.72 -20.51 -4.77
CA GLU A 109 6.78 -21.50 -5.31
C GLU A 109 5.38 -21.42 -4.66
N PHE A 110 4.87 -20.22 -4.36
CA PHE A 110 3.43 -20.12 -4.11
C PHE A 110 2.70 -20.26 -5.45
N GLY A 111 2.36 -21.50 -5.80
CA GLY A 111 1.57 -21.79 -6.98
C GLY A 111 0.22 -21.11 -6.88
N ALA A 112 -0.01 -20.07 -7.70
CA ALA A 112 -1.34 -19.47 -7.84
C ALA A 112 -2.41 -20.50 -8.21
N GLU A 113 -1.99 -21.66 -8.75
CA GLU A 113 -2.78 -22.87 -8.96
C GLU A 113 -3.54 -23.34 -7.71
N LEU A 114 -2.99 -23.17 -6.50
CA LEU A 114 -3.65 -23.49 -5.23
C LEU A 114 -4.94 -22.68 -5.01
N LEU A 115 -5.11 -21.55 -5.70
CA LEU A 115 -6.33 -20.73 -5.63
C LEU A 115 -7.47 -21.26 -6.50
N TYR A 116 -7.18 -22.23 -7.37
CA TYR A 116 -8.13 -22.80 -8.33
C TYR A 116 -8.58 -24.22 -7.92
N GLU A 117 -8.16 -24.71 -6.76
CA GLU A 117 -8.66 -25.96 -6.20
C GLU A 117 -10.14 -25.85 -5.78
N ASP A 118 -10.87 -26.97 -5.86
CA ASP A 118 -12.31 -27.01 -5.55
C ASP A 118 -12.63 -26.58 -4.11
N SER A 119 -11.66 -26.69 -3.19
CA SER A 119 -11.77 -26.31 -1.79
C SER A 119 -10.48 -25.64 -1.30
N VAL A 120 -10.39 -24.32 -1.45
CA VAL A 120 -9.25 -23.54 -0.96
C VAL A 120 -9.46 -23.15 0.50
N GLU A 121 -8.54 -23.55 1.38
CA GLU A 121 -8.57 -23.12 2.79
C GLU A 121 -8.35 -21.59 2.90
N PRO A 122 -9.02 -20.89 3.84
CA PRO A 122 -8.92 -19.42 3.97
C PRO A 122 -7.50 -18.85 4.09
N TRP A 123 -6.61 -19.56 4.77
CA TRP A 123 -5.21 -19.11 4.96
C TRP A 123 -4.42 -19.06 3.66
N VAL A 124 -4.78 -19.86 2.65
CA VAL A 124 -4.13 -19.84 1.33
C VAL A 124 -4.36 -18.49 0.65
N TYR A 125 -5.56 -17.92 0.80
CA TYR A 125 -5.85 -16.57 0.32
C TYR A 125 -5.07 -15.50 1.07
N GLU A 126 -4.91 -15.63 2.39
CA GLU A 126 -4.14 -14.68 3.18
C GLU A 126 -2.66 -14.68 2.79
N GLU A 127 -2.08 -15.86 2.54
CA GLU A 127 -0.72 -15.97 2.01
C GLU A 127 -0.60 -15.36 0.60
N TYR A 128 -1.54 -15.65 -0.29
CA TYR A 128 -1.57 -15.06 -1.62
C TYR A 128 -1.64 -13.52 -1.57
N PHE A 129 -2.57 -12.98 -0.79
CA PHE A 129 -2.75 -11.54 -0.66
C PHE A 129 -1.56 -10.85 0.00
N TYR A 130 -0.93 -11.48 0.99
CA TYR A 130 0.31 -10.98 1.56
C TYR A 130 1.40 -10.86 0.48
N ARG A 131 1.61 -11.91 -0.32
CA ARG A 131 2.63 -11.93 -1.39
C ARG A 131 2.33 -10.93 -2.50
N LEU A 132 1.08 -10.84 -2.92
CA LEU A 132 0.64 -9.87 -3.91
C LEU A 132 0.97 -8.44 -3.47
N LEU A 133 0.71 -8.13 -2.20
CA LEU A 133 0.99 -6.82 -1.63
C LEU A 133 2.48 -6.58 -1.37
N GLN A 134 3.22 -7.62 -0.97
CA GLN A 134 4.67 -7.56 -0.89
C GLN A 134 5.28 -7.21 -2.25
N LEU A 135 4.87 -7.92 -3.31
CA LEU A 135 5.32 -7.67 -4.67
C LEU A 135 4.94 -6.26 -5.13
N SER A 136 3.72 -5.81 -4.82
CA SER A 136 3.25 -4.46 -5.16
C SER A 136 4.07 -3.37 -4.44
N TRP A 137 4.38 -3.57 -3.16
CA TRP A 137 5.23 -2.68 -2.39
C TRP A 137 6.67 -2.66 -2.92
N THR A 138 7.28 -3.83 -3.14
CA THR A 138 8.64 -3.93 -3.69
C THR A 138 8.73 -3.29 -5.07
N SER A 139 7.78 -3.57 -5.95
CA SER A 139 7.75 -2.99 -7.31
C SER A 139 7.62 -1.46 -7.27
N GLU A 140 6.77 -0.92 -6.40
CA GLU A 140 6.62 0.54 -6.26
C GLU A 140 7.91 1.18 -5.70
N VAL A 141 8.48 0.63 -4.63
CA VAL A 141 9.72 1.14 -4.04
C VAL A 141 10.88 1.10 -5.04
N GLU A 142 11.07 -0.01 -5.74
CA GLU A 142 12.13 -0.14 -6.74
C GLU A 142 11.91 0.78 -7.94
N CYS A 143 10.68 0.92 -8.42
CA CYS A 143 10.35 1.85 -9.49
C CYS A 143 10.64 3.30 -9.08
N LEU A 144 10.21 3.71 -7.89
CA LEU A 144 10.48 5.06 -7.38
C LEU A 144 11.97 5.31 -7.19
N ARG A 145 12.75 4.32 -6.71
CA ARG A 145 14.22 4.42 -6.62
C ARG A 145 14.86 4.62 -7.99
N GLN A 146 14.44 3.89 -9.01
CA GLN A 146 14.92 4.08 -10.39
C GLN A 146 14.53 5.45 -10.97
N LEU A 147 13.45 6.03 -10.45
CA LEU A 147 12.91 7.34 -10.80
C LEU A 147 13.55 8.52 -10.03
N GLU A 148 14.61 8.31 -9.25
CA GLU A 148 15.19 9.32 -8.35
C GLU A 148 15.39 10.69 -9.02
N ARG A 149 15.92 10.74 -10.25
CA ARG A 149 16.16 11.99 -10.99
C ARG A 149 14.90 12.80 -11.34
N PHE A 150 13.73 12.19 -11.26
CA PHE A 150 12.43 12.81 -11.54
C PHE A 150 11.63 13.13 -10.27
N GLN A 151 12.11 12.70 -9.11
CA GLN A 151 11.43 12.90 -7.84
C GLN A 151 11.40 14.39 -7.44
N GLY A 152 10.28 14.83 -6.87
CA GLY A 152 10.04 16.24 -6.51
C GLY A 152 9.71 17.15 -7.70
N THR A 153 9.54 16.57 -8.90
CA THR A 153 9.13 17.29 -10.11
C THR A 153 7.87 16.67 -10.69
N VAL A 154 8.02 15.66 -11.54
CA VAL A 154 6.93 14.93 -12.20
C VAL A 154 6.57 13.63 -11.51
N VAL A 155 7.43 13.16 -10.60
CA VAL A 155 7.18 12.02 -9.71
C VAL A 155 7.30 12.50 -8.26
N PRO A 156 6.44 12.05 -7.33
CA PRO A 156 6.58 12.37 -5.91
C PRO A 156 7.91 11.88 -5.34
N LYS A 157 8.48 12.59 -4.36
CA LYS A 157 9.62 12.06 -3.62
C LYS A 157 9.24 10.82 -2.82
N LEU A 158 10.10 9.80 -2.87
CA LEU A 158 10.11 8.67 -1.96
C LEU A 158 11.01 9.04 -0.78
N PHE A 159 10.44 9.14 0.42
CA PHE A 159 11.22 9.47 1.60
C PHE A 159 11.76 8.23 2.31
N ASP A 160 10.92 7.21 2.52
CA ASP A 160 11.31 5.95 3.14
C ASP A 160 10.27 4.86 2.87
N SER A 161 10.58 3.63 3.27
CA SER A 161 9.70 2.47 3.20
C SER A 161 9.93 1.57 4.41
N GLY A 162 8.98 0.69 4.71
CA GLY A 162 9.09 -0.18 5.86
C GLY A 162 7.83 -0.97 6.15
N SER A 163 7.58 -1.22 7.43
CA SER A 163 6.42 -1.97 7.91
C SER A 163 5.74 -1.25 9.06
N ILE A 164 4.41 -1.33 9.11
CA ILE A 164 3.62 -0.75 10.18
C ILE A 164 3.74 -1.61 11.43
N VAL A 165 4.19 -0.99 12.52
CA VAL A 165 4.25 -1.60 13.84
C VAL A 165 2.85 -1.57 14.42
N LEU A 166 2.30 -2.75 14.68
CA LEU A 166 0.97 -2.92 15.24
C LEU A 166 1.04 -3.40 16.69
N PRO A 167 0.02 -3.12 17.52
CA PRO A 167 -0.02 -3.64 18.88
C PRO A 167 0.06 -5.17 18.88
N LEU A 168 0.76 -5.74 19.87
CA LEU A 168 0.96 -7.18 19.98
C LEU A 168 -0.38 -7.93 19.95
N ALA A 169 -0.38 -9.10 19.30
CA ALA A 169 -1.53 -9.99 19.14
C ALA A 169 -2.73 -9.42 18.36
N THR A 170 -2.63 -8.25 17.74
CA THR A 170 -3.68 -7.74 16.84
C THR A 170 -3.59 -8.29 15.42
N ARG A 171 -2.40 -8.72 15.01
CA ARG A 171 -2.07 -9.23 13.68
C ARG A 171 -0.94 -10.25 13.75
N ALA A 172 -0.90 -11.14 12.76
CA ALA A 172 0.22 -12.06 12.55
C ALA A 172 1.22 -11.57 11.49
N VAL A 173 0.90 -10.47 10.81
CA VAL A 173 1.79 -9.80 9.85
C VAL A 173 1.88 -8.31 10.13
N GLU A 174 3.02 -7.72 9.82
CA GLU A 174 3.18 -6.27 9.76
C GLU A 174 2.96 -5.82 8.31
N PRO A 175 1.94 -4.98 8.04
CA PRO A 175 1.69 -4.46 6.70
C PRO A 175 2.87 -3.62 6.19
N PHE A 176 3.22 -3.74 4.91
CA PHE A 176 4.24 -2.90 4.30
C PHE A 176 3.73 -1.47 4.11
N ALA A 177 4.64 -0.52 4.08
CA ALA A 177 4.28 0.87 3.83
C ALA A 177 5.39 1.65 3.12
N VAL A 178 4.98 2.74 2.49
CA VAL A 178 5.85 3.72 1.83
C VAL A 178 5.45 5.13 2.24
N ILE A 179 6.45 5.98 2.48
CA ILE A 179 6.27 7.40 2.77
C ILE A 179 6.66 8.19 1.54
N MET A 180 5.74 9.02 1.06
CA MET A 180 5.92 9.80 -0.16
C MET A 180 5.54 11.26 0.06
N GLU A 181 6.02 12.12 -0.84
CA GLU A 181 5.63 13.51 -0.93
C GLU A 181 4.12 13.66 -1.14
N HIS A 182 3.51 14.55 -0.37
CA HIS A 182 2.13 14.96 -0.61
C HIS A 182 2.10 16.06 -1.66
N ILE A 183 1.45 15.79 -2.79
CA ILE A 183 1.22 16.76 -3.85
C ILE A 183 -0.18 17.36 -3.69
N PRO A 184 -0.31 18.61 -3.23
CA PRO A 184 -1.61 19.25 -3.11
C PRO A 184 -2.20 19.49 -4.50
N GLY A 185 -3.40 18.98 -4.76
CA GLY A 185 -4.04 19.17 -6.05
C GLY A 185 -5.27 18.29 -6.28
N ARG A 186 -5.74 18.29 -7.52
CA ARG A 186 -6.83 17.43 -8.01
C ARG A 186 -6.26 16.43 -9.01
N THR A 187 -6.78 15.21 -9.00
CA THR A 187 -6.50 14.23 -10.06
C THR A 187 -7.12 14.69 -11.38
N LEU A 188 -6.51 14.30 -12.50
CA LEU A 188 -7.01 14.65 -13.84
C LEU A 188 -8.44 14.14 -14.09
N GLU A 189 -8.81 13.00 -13.50
CA GLU A 189 -10.16 12.42 -13.58
C GLU A 189 -11.25 13.37 -13.05
N ARG A 190 -10.91 14.24 -12.09
CA ARG A 190 -11.86 15.18 -11.47
C ARG A 190 -12.00 16.49 -12.25
N LEU A 191 -11.29 16.64 -13.36
CA LEU A 191 -11.39 17.81 -14.21
C LEU A 191 -12.52 17.64 -15.22
N THR A 192 -13.28 18.71 -15.43
CA THR A 192 -14.22 18.79 -16.54
C THR A 192 -13.48 18.91 -17.87
N LEU A 193 -14.15 18.57 -18.98
CA LEU A 193 -13.56 18.72 -20.32
C LEU A 193 -13.14 20.17 -20.61
N ALA A 194 -13.90 21.15 -20.12
CA ALA A 194 -13.56 22.56 -20.26
C ALA A 194 -12.28 22.92 -19.49
N GLU A 195 -12.12 22.41 -18.27
CA GLU A 195 -10.89 22.59 -17.50
C GLU A 195 -9.70 21.94 -18.20
N VAL A 196 -9.84 20.69 -18.68
CA VAL A 196 -8.77 19.99 -19.41
C VAL A 196 -8.31 20.78 -20.64
N ASN A 197 -9.26 21.30 -21.44
CA ASN A 197 -8.97 22.12 -22.61
C ASN A 197 -8.32 23.47 -22.28
N SER A 198 -8.45 23.93 -21.03
CA SER A 198 -7.82 25.17 -20.55
C SER A 198 -6.42 24.97 -19.98
N ILE A 199 -5.98 23.73 -19.74
CA ILE A 199 -4.63 23.45 -19.23
C ILE A 199 -3.62 23.75 -20.35
N PRO A 200 -2.67 24.68 -20.14
CA PRO A 200 -1.63 24.95 -21.13
C PRO A 200 -0.79 23.70 -21.40
N LEU A 201 -0.44 23.44 -22.66
CA LEU A 201 0.42 22.31 -23.04
C LEU A 201 1.75 22.29 -22.26
N ALA A 202 2.26 23.48 -21.92
CA ALA A 202 3.46 23.64 -21.09
C ALA A 202 3.38 22.95 -19.72
N VAL A 203 2.17 22.73 -19.17
CA VAL A 203 1.97 21.99 -17.91
C VAL A 203 2.22 20.49 -18.11
N PHE A 204 1.93 19.95 -19.30
CA PHE A 204 2.16 18.54 -19.62
C PHE A 204 3.56 18.27 -20.13
N GLN A 205 4.27 19.29 -20.63
CA GLN A 205 5.59 19.12 -21.23
C GLN A 205 6.59 18.39 -20.32
N PRO A 206 6.71 18.71 -19.01
CA PRO A 206 7.61 17.98 -18.13
C PRO A 206 7.29 16.48 -18.05
N LEU A 207 6.00 16.12 -18.03
CA LEU A 207 5.55 14.73 -18.01
C LEU A 207 5.90 14.02 -19.32
N LEU A 208 5.67 14.66 -20.47
CA LEU A 208 6.01 14.12 -21.79
C LEU A 208 7.53 13.94 -21.94
N ASP A 209 8.31 14.93 -21.51
CA ASP A 209 9.77 14.88 -21.54
C ASP A 209 10.30 13.74 -20.65
N ALA A 210 9.71 13.55 -19.47
CA ALA A 210 10.08 12.44 -18.58
C ALA A 210 9.73 11.08 -19.19
N ALA A 211 8.54 10.94 -19.79
CA ALA A 211 8.12 9.71 -20.47
C ALA A 211 9.01 9.35 -21.66
N SER A 212 9.56 10.34 -22.38
CA SER A 212 10.48 10.10 -23.51
C SER A 212 11.89 9.66 -23.11
N LYS A 213 12.27 9.87 -21.85
CA LYS A 213 13.61 9.56 -21.31
C LYS A 213 13.65 8.21 -20.57
N PHE A 214 12.54 7.49 -20.59
CA PHE A 214 12.36 6.15 -20.06
C PHE A 214 12.70 5.09 -21.10
#